data_AF-A0A1F9V9Z9-F1
#
_entry.id   AF-A0A1F9V9Z9-F1
#
_cell.length_a   1.000
_cell.length_b   1.000
_cell.length_c   1.000
_cell.angle_alpha   90.00
_cell.angle_beta   90.00
_cell.angle_gamma   90.00
#
_symmetry.space_group_name_H-M   'P 1'
#
loop_
_entity.id
_entity.type
_entity.pdbx_description
1 polymer ?
#
loop_
_entity_poly.entity_id
_entity_poly.type
_entity_poly.pdbx_seq_one_letter_code
_entity_poly.pdbx_strand_id
1 'polypeptide(L)'
;MKCSNCKTENKETAKNCKKCGTILNVDPIWSPTWKWHAKTLGIIYTVLIFLFFLINWFLKPYLREIPKEVTPWLQKAGEIHK
;
A
#
# COMPACT_ATOMS: atom_id res chain seq x y z
N MET A 1 -10.32 10.84 -30.46
CA MET A 1 -9.20 9.88 -30.50
C MET A 1 -9.15 9.11 -31.81
N LYS A 2 -7.94 8.77 -32.27
CA LYS A 2 -7.71 8.14 -33.58
C LYS A 2 -7.65 6.62 -33.45
N CYS A 3 -8.37 5.91 -34.31
CA CYS A 3 -8.32 4.45 -34.32
C CYS A 3 -6.96 3.94 -34.81
N SER A 4 -6.30 3.07 -34.03
CA SER A 4 -5.00 2.48 -34.40
C SER A 4 -5.06 1.60 -35.65
N ASN A 5 -6.22 1.03 -35.96
CA ASN A 5 -6.41 0.14 -37.09
C ASN A 5 -6.71 0.91 -38.40
N CYS A 6 -7.78 1.71 -38.42
CA CYS A 6 -8.25 2.38 -39.65
C CYS A 6 -7.97 3.90 -39.71
N LYS A 7 -7.21 4.44 -38.74
CA LYS A 7 -6.82 5.86 -38.63
C LYS A 7 -7.98 6.86 -38.61
N THR A 8 -9.21 6.40 -38.46
CA THR A 8 -10.41 7.25 -38.43
C THR A 8 -10.53 7.96 -37.09
N GLU A 9 -10.97 9.23 -37.11
CA GLU A 9 -11.26 10.04 -35.94
C GLU A 9 -12.59 9.62 -35.30
N ASN A 10 -12.56 9.28 -34.01
CA ASN A 10 -13.72 8.89 -33.21
C ASN A 10 -13.86 9.81 -31.98
N LYS A 11 -15.07 9.91 -31.43
CA LYS A 11 -15.32 10.56 -30.14
C LYS A 11 -14.46 9.89 -29.06
N GLU A 12 -13.97 10.66 -28.09
CA GLU A 12 -13.08 10.15 -27.04
C GLU A 12 -13.75 9.09 -26.15
N THR A 13 -15.08 9.15 -26.01
CA THR A 13 -15.87 8.18 -25.25
C THR A 13 -16.35 6.97 -26.08
N ALA A 14 -15.96 6.86 -27.36
CA ALA A 14 -16.43 5.79 -28.23
C ALA A 14 -15.75 4.44 -27.86
N LYS A 15 -16.57 3.46 -27.45
CA LYS A 15 -16.09 2.10 -27.14
C LYS A 15 -15.61 1.33 -28.37
N ASN A 16 -16.21 1.58 -29.54
CA ASN A 16 -15.91 0.92 -30.79
C ASN A 16 -15.70 1.96 -31.90
N CYS A 17 -14.84 1.63 -32.88
CA CYS A 17 -14.61 2.50 -34.01
C CYS A 17 -15.83 2.50 -34.95
N LYS A 18 -16.28 3.71 -35.33
CA LYS A 18 -17.42 3.92 -36.25
C LYS A 18 -17.24 3.32 -37.65
N LYS A 19 -16.00 3.07 -38.07
CA LYS A 19 -15.67 2.60 -39.42
C LYS A 19 -15.33 1.11 -39.47
N CYS A 20 -14.46 0.64 -38.59
CA CYS A 20 -13.95 -0.73 -38.62
C CYS A 20 -14.40 -1.61 -37.44
N GLY A 21 -15.21 -1.08 -36.51
CA GLY A 21 -15.75 -1.84 -35.37
C GLY A 21 -14.75 -2.19 -34.26
N THR A 22 -13.46 -1.95 -34.47
CA THR A 22 -12.39 -2.26 -33.49
C THR A 22 -12.64 -1.58 -32.14
N ILE A 23 -12.41 -2.32 -31.05
CA ILE A 23 -12.52 -1.82 -29.69
C ILE A 23 -11.46 -0.73 -29.49
N LEU A 24 -11.94 0.41 -29.04
CA LEU A 24 -11.21 1.66 -29.00
C LEU A 24 -10.82 2.03 -27.57
N ASN A 25 -11.63 1.62 -26.60
CA ASN A 25 -11.36 1.77 -25.19
C ASN A 25 -11.12 0.38 -24.60
N VAL A 26 -9.86 0.08 -24.31
CA VAL A 26 -9.49 -1.13 -23.57
C VAL A 26 -9.55 -0.71 -22.11
N ASP A 27 -10.53 -1.22 -21.37
CA ASP A 27 -10.58 -1.00 -19.93
C ASP A 27 -9.22 -1.39 -19.34
N PRO A 28 -8.67 -0.58 -18.41
CA PRO A 28 -7.36 -0.86 -17.85
C PRO A 28 -7.36 -2.28 -17.28
N ILE A 29 -6.34 -3.07 -17.66
CA ILE A 29 -6.25 -4.50 -17.32
C ILE A 29 -6.30 -4.74 -15.80
N TRP A 30 -5.95 -3.70 -15.02
CA TRP A 30 -5.98 -3.72 -13.58
C TRP A 30 -6.39 -2.36 -13.01
N SER A 31 -7.51 -2.34 -12.29
CA SER A 31 -7.96 -1.19 -11.51
C SER A 31 -8.49 -1.70 -10.16
N PRO A 32 -7.69 -1.66 -9.08
CA PRO A 32 -8.11 -2.18 -7.79
C PRO A 32 -9.28 -1.37 -7.23
N THR A 33 -10.27 -2.07 -6.67
CA THR A 33 -11.41 -1.43 -6.01
C THR A 33 -11.00 -0.86 -4.66
N TRP A 34 -11.81 0.04 -4.09
CA TRP A 34 -11.59 0.54 -2.72
C TRP A 34 -11.55 -0.59 -1.68
N LYS A 35 -12.39 -1.62 -1.87
CA LYS A 35 -12.40 -2.83 -1.03
C LYS A 35 -11.07 -3.57 -1.08
N TRP A 36 -10.45 -3.66 -2.26
CA TRP A 36 -9.13 -4.27 -2.42
C TRP A 36 -8.05 -3.49 -1.67
N HIS A 37 -8.06 -2.16 -1.76
CA HIS A 37 -7.10 -1.31 -1.03
C HIS A 37 -7.25 -1.47 0.49
N ALA A 38 -8.48 -1.41 1.01
CA ALA A 38 -8.73 -1.57 2.43
C ALA A 38 -8.27 -2.94 2.95
N LYS A 39 -8.55 -4.01 2.20
CA LYS A 39 -8.08 -5.37 2.53
C LYS A 39 -6.55 -5.44 2.53
N THR A 40 -5.92 -4.90 1.48
CA THR A 40 -4.46 -4.93 1.33
C THR A 40 -3.76 -4.16 2.44
N LEU A 41 -4.23 -2.95 2.76
CA LEU A 41 -3.71 -2.16 3.88
C LEU A 41 -3.89 -2.89 5.21
N GLY A 42 -5.06 -3.48 5.45
CA GLY A 42 -5.33 -4.27 6.66
C GLY A 42 -4.33 -5.42 6.83
N ILE A 43 -4.03 -6.16 5.75
CA ILE A 43 -3.04 -7.23 5.76
C ILE A 43 -1.64 -6.69 6.07
N ILE A 44 -1.20 -5.62 5.39
CA ILE A 44 0.12 -5.02 5.58
C ILE A 44 0.33 -4.62 7.05
N TYR A 45 -0.61 -3.85 7.61
CA TYR A 45 -0.50 -3.41 9.01
C TYR A 45 -0.55 -4.57 9.99
N THR A 46 -1.40 -5.57 9.74
CA THR A 46 -1.46 -6.78 10.58
C THR A 46 -0.10 -7.47 10.61
N VAL A 47 0.52 -7.72 9.44
CA VAL A 47 1.84 -8.36 9.35
C VAL A 47 2.90 -7.52 10.06
N LEU A 48 2.93 -6.21 9.85
CA LEU A 48 3.90 -5.32 10.51
C LEU A 48 3.77 -5.35 12.03
N ILE A 49 2.54 -5.32 12.55
CA ILE A 49 2.26 -5.39 13.99
C ILE A 49 2.75 -6.72 14.56
N PHE A 50 2.36 -7.85 13.94
CA PHE A 50 2.81 -9.17 14.38
C PHE A 50 4.33 -9.31 14.33
N LEU A 51 4.96 -8.86 13.24
CA LEU A 51 6.40 -8.90 13.07
C LEU A 51 7.13 -8.04 14.10
N PHE A 52 6.62 -6.84 14.40
CA PHE A 52 7.17 -5.98 15.45
C PHE A 52 7.17 -6.70 16.81
N PHE A 53 6.04 -7.28 17.22
CA PHE A 53 5.96 -7.96 18.51
C PHE A 53 6.81 -9.23 18.56
N LEU A 54 6.87 -10.00 17.46
CA LEU A 54 7.69 -11.20 17.36
C LEU A 54 9.18 -10.85 17.46
N ILE A 55 9.63 -9.84 16.72
CA ILE A 55 11.01 -9.34 16.80
C ILE A 55 11.31 -8.78 18.19
N ASN A 56 10.43 -7.97 18.75
CA ASN A 56 10.63 -7.41 20.10
C ASN A 56 10.74 -8.53 21.15
N TRP A 57 9.90 -9.57 21.07
CA TRP A 57 9.99 -10.71 21.96
C TRP A 57 11.29 -11.51 21.77
N PHE A 58 11.68 -11.76 20.52
CA PHE A 58 12.89 -12.52 20.19
C PHE A 58 14.18 -11.76 20.51
N LEU A 59 14.21 -10.44 20.31
CA LEU A 59 15.38 -9.60 20.52
C LEU A 59 15.52 -9.04 21.94
N LYS A 60 14.47 -9.13 22.78
CA LYS A 60 14.50 -8.75 24.21
C LYS A 60 15.75 -9.22 24.97
N PRO A 61 16.17 -10.50 24.91
CA PRO A 61 17.35 -10.95 25.64
C PRO A 61 18.68 -10.44 25.07
N TYR A 62 18.68 -9.91 23.85
CA TYR A 62 19.88 -9.38 23.19
C TYR A 62 20.00 -7.86 23.31
N LEU A 63 19.01 -7.19 23.92
CA LEU A 63 19.05 -5.76 24.18
C LEU A 63 19.94 -5.49 25.39
N ARG A 64 20.97 -4.66 25.19
CA ARG A 64 21.83 -4.15 26.27
C ARG A 64 21.00 -3.26 27.20
N GLU A 65 21.18 -3.43 28.52
CA GLU A 65 20.66 -2.47 29.50
C GLU A 65 21.32 -1.11 29.31
N ILE A 66 20.52 -0.07 29.08
CA ILE A 66 21.03 1.29 28.90
C ILE A 66 21.29 1.90 30.28
N PRO A 67 22.51 2.37 30.58
CA PRO A 67 22.82 2.96 31.86
C PRO A 67 21.96 4.20 32.09
N LYS A 68 21.49 4.32 33.33
CA LYS A 68 20.57 5.38 33.74
C LYS A 68 21.23 6.76 33.72
N GLU A 69 22.55 6.80 33.89
CA GLU A 69 23.34 8.02 33.91
C GLU A 69 23.42 8.68 32.52
N VAL A 70 23.39 7.88 31.45
CA VAL A 70 23.54 8.37 30.07
C VAL A 70 22.21 8.63 29.37
N THR A 71 21.10 8.09 29.87
CA THR A 71 19.75 8.35 29.31
C THR A 71 18.70 8.71 30.38
N PRO A 72 18.86 9.82 31.13
CA PRO A 72 17.91 10.24 32.16
C PRO A 72 16.51 10.54 31.61
N TRP A 73 16.40 10.99 30.34
CA TRP A 73 15.11 11.26 29.70
C TRP A 73 14.27 10.00 29.42
N LEU A 74 14.91 8.83 29.35
CA LEU A 74 14.24 7.57 29.03
C LEU A 74 13.40 7.04 30.21
N GLN A 75 13.83 7.30 31.45
CA GLN A 75 13.08 6.92 32.64
C GLN A 75 11.77 7.69 32.78
N LYS A 76 11.82 8.99 32.49
CA LYS A 76 10.63 9.86 32.52
C LYS A 76 9.54 9.36 31.56
N ALA A 77 9.92 8.78 30.42
CA ALA A 77 8.99 8.19 29.47
C ALA A 77 8.34 6.88 29.99
N GLY A 78 9.09 6.05 30.72
CA GLY A 78 8.57 4.81 31.31
C GLY A 78 7.61 5.00 32.48
N GLU A 79 7.75 6.10 33.23
CA GLU A 79 6.86 6.43 34.35
C GLU A 79 5.48 6.96 33.90
N ILE A 80 5.35 7.45 32.67
CA ILE A 80 4.07 7.91 32.08
C ILE A 80 3.14 6.73 31.73
N HIS A 81 3.69 5.52 31.60
CA HIS A 81 2.95 4.30 31.24
C HIS A 81 2.71 3.35 32.43
N LYS A 82 2.97 3.79 33.67
CA LYS A 82 2.58 3.09 34.90
C LYS A 82 1.25 3.61 35.41
#